data_AF-A0A8K0K951-F1
#
_entry.id   AF-A0A8K0K951-F1
#
_cell.length_a   1.000
_cell.length_b   1.000
_cell.length_c   1.000
_cell.angle_alpha   90.00
_cell.angle_beta   90.00
_cell.angle_gamma   90.00
#
_symmetry.space_group_name_H-M   'P 1'
#
loop_
_entity.id
_entity.type
_entity.pdbx_description
1 polymer ?
#
loop_
_entity_poly.entity_id
_entity_poly.type
_entity_poly.pdbx_seq_one_letter_code
_entity_poly.pdbx_strand_id
1 'polypeptide(L)'
;MPCFPLDPCWLGSRKIEHGSWFYVDCNLCSCYSGEKTCSKRQCGEMWGMVVSYGMNLEGLFESSDSRKDSAFIALPCNCPAHYVPVCGRNGRTYPSSCLAKCAGLGDSDFEFGSCASIDPCKDNTCSEEEECIPSRRVCLSLLHRPCPQYECVKKQNTCSEMGYDPVCDTEVQEHPNTCYLVQYGKKLAYRGHCIQNCKTEGEVCGINGDTYPSECAAIADRVTVDYHGPCTSVGRITEGLSEYMRRSHQEKVCWNNVKCPSLPRSGCLASIPPGACCPICAGALRLLYSQKQVERSLYVISELDTKAKDNIMTVQSILSHLERHIQVAECSVYGMLSVEMDLYVLVKARDRLVNGDDVVHPPSELQMEACAAEAEKLARMIQGGSPRLFSEVPLSTLTTAKVVTLVANSSKGLNSGYFGTVFVCIVINYLIHLQLKR
;
A
#
# COMPACT_ATOMS: atom_id res chain seq x y z
N MET A 1 -34.19 11.03 -4.92
CA MET A 1 -33.72 10.28 -6.10
C MET A 1 -34.27 8.86 -6.01
N PRO A 2 -34.81 8.27 -7.09
CA PRO A 2 -35.22 6.87 -7.06
C PRO A 2 -33.98 5.98 -6.95
N CYS A 3 -33.99 5.04 -5.99
CA CYS A 3 -32.95 4.02 -5.89
C CYS A 3 -33.15 3.02 -7.02
N PHE A 4 -32.31 3.09 -8.05
CA PHE A 4 -32.26 2.03 -9.06
C PHE A 4 -31.63 0.78 -8.43
N PRO A 5 -32.25 -0.40 -8.56
CA PRO A 5 -31.66 -1.63 -8.07
C PRO A 5 -30.36 -1.88 -8.84
N LEU A 6 -29.25 -2.03 -8.10
CA LEU A 6 -27.95 -2.33 -8.69
C LEU A 6 -27.82 -3.83 -8.92
N ASP A 7 -27.23 -4.19 -10.06
CA ASP A 7 -27.13 -5.58 -10.48
C ASP A 7 -26.28 -6.42 -9.51
N PRO A 8 -26.73 -7.65 -9.19
CA PRO A 8 -25.92 -8.63 -8.48
C PRO A 8 -24.84 -9.22 -9.40
N CYS A 9 -23.83 -9.83 -8.82
CA CYS A 9 -22.81 -10.57 -9.56
C CYS A 9 -23.14 -12.06 -9.57
N TRP A 10 -22.64 -12.75 -10.60
CA TRP A 10 -22.84 -14.19 -10.77
C TRP A 10 -21.50 -14.92 -10.72
N LEU A 11 -21.40 -15.94 -9.85
CA LEU A 11 -20.26 -16.86 -9.78
C LEU A 11 -20.79 -18.29 -10.02
N GLY A 12 -20.72 -18.74 -11.27
CA GLY A 12 -21.46 -19.93 -11.71
C GLY A 12 -22.96 -19.71 -11.51
N SER A 13 -23.62 -20.59 -10.77
CA SER A 13 -25.04 -20.47 -10.39
C SER A 13 -25.29 -19.63 -9.13
N ARG A 14 -24.24 -19.22 -8.40
CA ARG A 14 -24.37 -18.46 -7.16
C ARG A 14 -24.56 -16.98 -7.45
N LYS A 15 -25.69 -16.43 -7.00
CA LYS A 15 -25.97 -14.99 -6.96
C LYS A 15 -25.22 -14.37 -5.77
N ILE A 16 -24.48 -13.31 -6.04
CA ILE A 16 -23.73 -12.52 -5.06
C ILE A 16 -24.32 -11.12 -5.05
N GLU A 17 -24.82 -10.69 -3.89
CA GLU A 17 -25.48 -9.40 -3.76
C GLU A 17 -24.50 -8.24 -3.97
N HIS A 18 -25.00 -7.15 -4.54
CA HIS A 18 -24.23 -5.92 -4.69
C HIS A 18 -23.68 -5.42 -3.34
N GLY A 19 -22.44 -4.94 -3.32
CA GLY A 19 -21.78 -4.42 -2.12
C GLY A 19 -21.17 -5.51 -1.23
N SER A 20 -21.38 -6.78 -1.56
CA SER A 20 -20.77 -7.89 -0.83
C SER A 20 -19.33 -8.15 -1.28
N TRP A 21 -18.52 -8.64 -0.34
CA TRP A 21 -17.18 -9.15 -0.58
C TRP A 21 -17.12 -10.64 -0.25
N PHE A 22 -16.23 -11.36 -0.92
CA PHE A 22 -16.11 -12.82 -0.83
C PHE A 22 -14.70 -13.24 -1.24
N TYR A 23 -14.39 -14.52 -1.04
CA TYR A 23 -13.16 -15.10 -1.57
C TYR A 23 -13.46 -16.00 -2.76
N VAL A 24 -12.60 -15.91 -3.77
CA VAL A 24 -12.44 -16.93 -4.81
C VAL A 24 -11.04 -17.48 -4.63
N ASP A 25 -10.95 -18.73 -4.20
CA ASP A 25 -9.72 -19.33 -3.70
C ASP A 25 -9.10 -18.46 -2.58
N CYS A 26 -7.90 -17.94 -2.79
CA CYS A 26 -7.18 -17.06 -1.86
C CYS A 26 -7.38 -15.57 -2.18
N ASN A 27 -8.08 -15.24 -3.27
CA ASN A 27 -8.25 -13.89 -3.75
C ASN A 27 -9.44 -13.21 -3.09
N LEU A 28 -9.20 -12.03 -2.51
CA LEU A 28 -10.27 -11.16 -2.03
C LEU A 28 -11.00 -10.61 -3.26
N CYS A 29 -12.32 -10.72 -3.26
CA CYS A 29 -13.19 -10.25 -4.32
C CYS A 29 -14.32 -9.39 -3.77
N SER A 30 -14.85 -8.50 -4.61
CA SER A 30 -16.03 -7.69 -4.33
C SER A 30 -16.99 -7.67 -5.51
N CYS A 31 -18.29 -7.64 -5.22
CA CYS A 31 -19.33 -7.42 -6.20
C CYS A 31 -19.83 -5.98 -6.17
N TYR A 32 -19.72 -5.27 -7.30
CA TYR A 32 -20.22 -3.90 -7.41
C TYR A 32 -20.96 -3.69 -8.74
N SER A 33 -22.29 -3.48 -8.71
CA SER A 33 -23.12 -3.21 -9.89
C SER A 33 -22.87 -4.21 -11.04
N GLY A 34 -22.96 -5.50 -10.73
CA GLY A 34 -22.73 -6.62 -11.66
C GLY A 34 -21.26 -6.92 -11.99
N GLU A 35 -20.32 -6.07 -11.57
CA GLU A 35 -18.88 -6.26 -11.78
C GLU A 35 -18.24 -7.01 -10.62
N LYS A 36 -17.43 -8.03 -10.95
CA LYS A 36 -16.60 -8.74 -9.98
C LYS A 36 -15.16 -8.24 -10.11
N THR A 37 -14.64 -7.65 -9.05
CA THR A 37 -13.22 -7.28 -8.94
C THR A 37 -12.57 -8.21 -7.93
N CYS A 38 -11.41 -8.77 -8.27
CA CYS A 38 -10.62 -9.62 -7.38
C CYS A 38 -9.15 -9.18 -7.36
N SER A 39 -8.46 -9.41 -6.25
CA SER A 39 -7.00 -9.43 -6.25
C SER A 39 -6.49 -10.53 -7.20
N LYS A 40 -5.24 -10.41 -7.65
CA LYS A 40 -4.57 -11.39 -8.52
C LYS A 40 -3.40 -12.06 -7.80
N ARG A 41 -3.70 -12.84 -6.77
CA ARG A 41 -2.76 -13.75 -6.12
C ARG A 41 -2.72 -15.07 -6.86
N GLN A 42 -1.52 -15.64 -6.88
CA GLN A 42 -1.35 -17.04 -7.25
C GLN A 42 -1.62 -17.90 -6.02
N CYS A 43 -2.76 -18.58 -6.02
CA CYS A 43 -3.14 -19.49 -4.95
C CYS A 43 -2.43 -20.84 -5.18
N GLY A 44 -1.60 -21.27 -4.24
CA GLY A 44 -0.93 -22.58 -4.29
C GLY A 44 -1.88 -23.74 -4.01
N GLU A 45 -1.50 -24.96 -4.42
CA GLU A 45 -2.27 -26.19 -4.18
C GLU A 45 -2.56 -26.45 -2.68
N MET A 46 -1.69 -25.94 -1.79
CA MET A 46 -1.86 -26.02 -0.33
C MET A 46 -3.11 -25.27 0.16
N TRP A 47 -3.52 -24.17 -0.50
CA TRP A 47 -4.72 -23.41 -0.13
C TRP A 47 -6.00 -24.24 -0.36
N GLY A 48 -6.03 -25.01 -1.46
CA GLY A 48 -7.11 -25.96 -1.73
C GLY A 48 -7.20 -27.07 -0.67
N MET A 49 -6.07 -27.51 -0.11
CA MET A 49 -6.05 -28.51 0.96
C MET A 49 -6.44 -27.97 2.33
N VAL A 50 -5.98 -26.77 2.71
CA VAL A 50 -6.34 -26.13 3.99
C VAL A 50 -7.85 -25.88 4.08
N VAL A 51 -8.45 -25.42 2.98
CA VAL A 51 -9.89 -25.14 2.91
C VAL A 51 -10.72 -26.42 2.75
N SER A 52 -10.24 -27.44 2.03
CA SER A 52 -11.00 -28.70 1.83
C SER A 52 -10.90 -29.70 2.98
N TYR A 53 -9.79 -29.72 3.72
CA TYR A 53 -9.52 -30.74 4.75
C TYR A 53 -9.47 -30.20 6.19
N GLY A 54 -9.62 -28.89 6.42
CA GLY A 54 -9.65 -28.32 7.77
C GLY A 54 -8.40 -28.61 8.58
N MET A 55 -7.23 -28.67 7.94
CA MET A 55 -5.95 -29.01 8.58
C MET A 55 -5.33 -27.80 9.29
N ASN A 56 -4.88 -27.99 10.52
CA ASN A 56 -4.03 -27.03 11.23
C ASN A 56 -2.59 -27.07 10.68
N LEU A 57 -2.02 -25.89 10.41
CA LEU A 57 -0.70 -25.71 9.78
C LEU A 57 0.51 -25.95 10.71
N GLU A 58 0.30 -26.36 11.97
CA GLU A 58 1.35 -26.44 13.00
C GLU A 58 2.32 -27.63 12.88
N GLY A 59 2.31 -28.42 11.80
CA GLY A 59 3.08 -29.69 11.74
C GLY A 59 3.83 -30.03 10.45
N LEU A 60 3.92 -29.12 9.46
CA LEU A 60 4.53 -29.46 8.15
C LEU A 60 6.00 -29.05 7.99
N PHE A 61 6.61 -28.40 8.98
CA PHE A 61 8.00 -27.88 8.90
C PHE A 61 9.04 -28.74 9.64
N GLU A 62 8.72 -29.99 9.97
CA GLU A 62 9.62 -30.89 10.71
C GLU A 62 10.23 -32.02 9.87
N SER A 63 10.33 -31.86 8.54
CA SER A 63 11.05 -32.83 7.70
C SER A 63 12.18 -32.19 6.91
N SER A 64 13.39 -32.46 7.40
CA SER A 64 14.66 -32.30 6.72
C SER A 64 14.75 -33.30 5.55
N ASP A 65 14.35 -32.90 4.34
CA ASP A 65 14.82 -33.57 3.12
C ASP A 65 15.12 -32.57 2.01
N SER A 66 16.40 -32.45 1.70
CA SER A 66 17.01 -31.41 0.87
C SER A 66 16.83 -31.66 -0.64
N ARG A 67 15.61 -32.00 -1.09
CA ARG A 67 15.36 -32.27 -2.52
C ARG A 67 13.89 -32.27 -2.96
N LYS A 68 13.06 -31.31 -2.52
CA LYS A 68 11.84 -30.82 -3.25
C LYS A 68 11.13 -29.67 -2.51
N ASP A 69 11.85 -28.56 -2.30
CA ASP A 69 11.23 -27.31 -1.87
C ASP A 69 10.43 -26.70 -3.02
N SER A 70 9.18 -27.12 -3.17
CA SER A 70 8.19 -26.52 -4.09
C SER A 70 7.01 -25.94 -3.32
N ALA A 71 7.28 -25.25 -2.21
CA ALA A 71 6.41 -24.16 -1.80
C ALA A 71 6.64 -23.04 -2.83
N PHE A 72 5.78 -22.93 -3.84
CA PHE A 72 5.94 -21.96 -4.92
C PHE A 72 5.88 -20.53 -4.38
N ILE A 73 7.05 -19.97 -4.12
CA ILE A 73 7.27 -18.56 -3.87
C ILE A 73 7.12 -17.84 -5.21
N ALA A 74 5.91 -17.42 -5.56
CA ALA A 74 5.59 -17.02 -6.93
C ALA A 74 4.90 -15.66 -7.00
N LEU A 75 5.28 -14.87 -8.01
CA LEU A 75 4.60 -13.62 -8.33
C LEU A 75 3.33 -13.91 -9.15
N PRO A 76 2.39 -12.96 -9.25
CA PRO A 76 1.16 -13.14 -10.00
C PRO A 76 1.41 -13.64 -11.42
N CYS A 77 0.48 -14.47 -11.93
CA CYS A 77 0.57 -15.09 -13.26
C CYS A 77 1.80 -15.98 -13.48
N ASN A 78 2.34 -16.62 -12.42
CA ASN A 78 3.57 -17.43 -12.47
C ASN A 78 4.79 -16.63 -12.98
N CYS A 79 4.81 -15.31 -12.79
CA CYS A 79 5.92 -14.51 -13.25
C CYS A 79 7.21 -14.82 -12.46
N PRO A 80 8.36 -14.94 -13.14
CA PRO A 80 9.65 -15.08 -12.47
C PRO A 80 10.01 -13.82 -11.68
N ALA A 81 10.71 -14.00 -10.56
CA ALA A 81 11.14 -12.92 -9.67
C ALA A 81 12.41 -12.20 -10.14
N HIS A 82 12.50 -11.85 -11.42
CA HIS A 82 13.56 -10.97 -11.93
C HIS A 82 13.09 -9.51 -11.89
N TYR A 83 14.03 -8.61 -11.58
CA TYR A 83 13.78 -7.18 -11.61
C TYR A 83 14.37 -6.60 -12.91
N VAL A 84 13.51 -6.45 -13.92
CA VAL A 84 13.82 -5.83 -15.21
C VAL A 84 12.64 -4.90 -15.51
N PRO A 85 12.64 -3.68 -14.92
CA PRO A 85 11.44 -2.88 -14.83
C PRO A 85 10.98 -2.36 -16.19
N VAL A 86 9.68 -2.16 -16.30
CA VAL A 86 9.03 -1.46 -17.43
C VAL A 86 8.11 -0.37 -16.90
N CYS A 87 8.02 0.74 -17.62
CA CYS A 87 7.12 1.84 -17.30
C CYS A 87 5.85 1.70 -18.12
N GLY A 88 4.72 1.47 -17.45
CA GLY A 88 3.43 1.42 -18.10
C GLY A 88 2.92 2.81 -18.46
N ARG A 89 2.08 2.90 -19.50
CA ARG A 89 1.43 4.14 -19.94
C ARG A 89 0.52 4.79 -18.89
N ASN A 90 0.21 4.07 -17.81
CA ASN A 90 -0.50 4.59 -16.64
C ASN A 90 0.44 5.24 -15.61
N GLY A 91 1.72 5.42 -15.93
CA GLY A 91 2.74 6.00 -15.04
C GLY A 91 3.18 5.08 -13.91
N ARG A 92 2.88 3.78 -14.00
CA ARG A 92 3.27 2.78 -13.00
C ARG A 92 4.49 1.99 -13.46
N THR A 93 5.49 1.87 -12.58
CA THR A 93 6.58 0.91 -12.74
C THR A 93 6.12 -0.50 -12.42
N TYR A 94 6.35 -1.42 -13.36
CA TYR A 94 6.17 -2.86 -13.15
C TYR A 94 7.56 -3.50 -13.02
N PRO A 95 7.80 -4.39 -12.03
CA PRO A 95 9.11 -5.01 -11.86
C PRO A 95 9.59 -5.87 -13.03
N SER A 96 8.67 -6.32 -13.90
CA SER A 96 8.97 -7.02 -15.14
C SER A 96 7.87 -6.82 -16.19
N SER A 97 8.22 -7.03 -17.46
CA SER A 97 7.25 -7.06 -18.56
C SER A 97 6.20 -8.16 -18.39
N CYS A 98 6.55 -9.29 -17.75
CA CYS A 98 5.59 -10.34 -17.39
C CYS A 98 4.51 -9.80 -16.46
N LEU A 99 4.90 -9.04 -15.43
CA LEU A 99 3.95 -8.44 -14.48
C LEU A 99 3.10 -7.34 -15.11
N ALA A 100 3.66 -6.54 -16.02
CA ALA A 100 2.88 -5.58 -16.81
C ALA A 100 1.78 -6.29 -17.63
N LYS A 101 2.12 -7.38 -18.32
CA LYS A 101 1.15 -8.20 -19.06
C LYS A 101 0.12 -8.86 -18.14
N CYS A 102 0.54 -9.35 -16.98
CA CYS A 102 -0.37 -9.89 -15.95
C CYS A 102 -1.37 -8.84 -15.44
N ALA A 103 -0.95 -7.57 -15.38
CA ALA A 103 -1.80 -6.42 -15.06
C ALA A 103 -2.73 -5.99 -16.21
N GLY A 104 -2.61 -6.58 -17.40
CA GLY A 104 -3.47 -6.33 -18.56
C GLY A 104 -2.90 -5.35 -19.59
N LEU A 105 -1.62 -5.01 -19.51
CA LEU A 105 -0.95 -4.15 -20.50
C LEU A 105 -0.53 -4.97 -21.73
N GLY A 106 -0.72 -4.41 -22.92
CA GLY A 106 -0.11 -4.91 -24.16
C GLY A 106 1.33 -4.44 -24.33
N ASP A 107 2.04 -5.00 -25.33
CA ASP A 107 3.44 -4.62 -25.63
C ASP A 107 3.60 -3.14 -26.02
N SER A 108 2.55 -2.51 -26.57
CA SER A 108 2.52 -1.08 -26.89
C SER A 108 2.18 -0.18 -25.70
N ASP A 109 1.85 -0.76 -24.55
CA ASP A 109 1.37 -0.02 -23.38
C ASP A 109 2.48 0.22 -22.35
N PHE A 110 3.71 -0.22 -22.60
CA PHE A 110 4.86 0.04 -21.73
C PHE A 110 6.17 0.17 -22.52
N GLU A 111 7.16 0.77 -21.88
CA GLU A 111 8.54 0.86 -22.37
C GLU A 111 9.54 0.35 -21.33
N PHE A 112 10.77 0.03 -21.75
CA PHE A 112 11.79 -0.51 -20.85
C PHE A 112 12.38 0.57 -19.93
N GLY A 113 12.62 0.20 -18.67
CA GLY A 113 13.04 1.11 -17.62
C GLY A 113 11.92 1.37 -16.60
N SER A 114 12.27 1.86 -15.41
CA SER A 114 11.26 2.32 -14.45
C SER A 114 10.74 3.71 -14.85
N CYS A 115 9.52 4.06 -14.46
CA CYS A 115 8.97 5.39 -14.70
C CYS A 115 9.78 6.52 -14.04
N ALA A 116 10.50 6.21 -12.95
CA ALA A 116 11.47 7.13 -12.35
C ALA A 116 12.68 7.40 -13.27
N SER A 117 13.14 6.39 -14.02
CA SER A 117 14.31 6.49 -14.91
C SER A 117 14.04 7.20 -16.24
N ILE A 118 12.76 7.33 -16.61
CA ILE A 118 12.34 8.02 -17.82
C ILE A 118 12.07 9.49 -17.48
N ASP A 119 12.69 10.38 -18.24
CA ASP A 119 12.47 11.82 -18.12
C ASP A 119 11.29 12.24 -19.02
N PRO A 120 10.14 12.62 -18.44
CA PRO A 120 8.97 13.01 -19.22
C PRO A 120 9.14 14.35 -19.94
N CYS A 121 10.21 15.11 -19.66
CA CYS A 121 10.49 16.41 -20.25
C CYS A 121 11.57 16.39 -21.36
N LYS A 122 12.13 15.21 -21.68
CA LYS A 122 13.28 15.08 -22.58
C LYS A 122 13.05 15.59 -24.00
N ASP A 123 11.84 15.40 -24.54
CA ASP A 123 11.54 15.67 -25.96
C ASP A 123 11.00 17.09 -26.23
N ASN A 124 11.31 18.07 -25.36
CA ASN A 124 10.80 19.46 -25.45
C ASN A 124 9.30 19.52 -25.74
N THR A 125 8.52 18.84 -24.87
CA THR A 125 7.08 18.64 -25.04
C THR A 125 6.24 19.89 -24.79
N CYS A 126 6.87 20.99 -24.36
CA CYS A 126 6.24 22.26 -24.04
C CYS A 126 6.65 23.38 -25.02
N SER A 127 5.86 24.45 -25.07
CA SER A 127 6.16 25.62 -25.91
C SER A 127 7.44 26.34 -25.44
N GLU A 128 8.09 27.14 -26.29
CA GLU A 128 9.31 27.88 -25.91
C GLU A 128 9.10 28.86 -24.72
N GLU A 129 7.88 29.36 -24.56
CA GLU A 129 7.46 30.24 -23.44
C GLU A 129 7.10 29.47 -22.16
N GLU A 130 7.25 28.15 -22.16
CA GLU A 130 6.92 27.27 -21.06
C GLU A 130 8.16 26.51 -20.58
N GLU A 131 8.12 26.10 -19.33
CA GLU A 131 9.08 25.18 -18.73
C GLU A 131 8.36 23.86 -18.44
N CYS A 132 8.98 22.75 -18.85
CA CYS A 132 8.45 21.42 -18.55
C CYS A 132 8.85 21.01 -17.14
N ILE A 133 7.86 20.71 -16.29
CA ILE A 133 8.09 20.25 -14.92
C ILE A 133 7.59 18.80 -14.80
N PRO A 134 8.44 17.82 -14.42
CA PRO A 134 8.00 16.45 -14.19
C PRO A 134 6.87 16.40 -13.17
N SER A 135 5.83 15.61 -13.46
CA SER A 135 4.59 15.50 -12.68
C SER A 135 4.12 14.04 -12.66
N ARG A 136 5.01 13.18 -12.15
CA ARG A 136 4.83 11.72 -12.11
C ARG A 136 3.61 11.33 -11.30
N ARG A 137 2.81 10.40 -11.83
CA ARG A 137 1.59 9.91 -11.18
C ARG A 137 1.18 8.55 -11.72
N VAL A 138 0.53 7.76 -10.86
CA VAL A 138 -0.07 6.48 -11.27
C VAL A 138 -1.57 6.64 -11.46
N CYS A 139 -2.04 6.55 -12.72
CA CYS A 139 -3.45 6.54 -13.07
C CYS A 139 -4.07 5.15 -12.82
N LEU A 140 -5.31 5.12 -12.30
CA LEU A 140 -5.98 3.88 -11.88
C LEU A 140 -6.63 3.08 -13.03
N SER A 141 -6.80 3.71 -14.20
CA SER A 141 -7.33 3.08 -15.42
C SER A 141 -6.43 3.39 -16.62
N LEU A 142 -6.33 2.42 -17.53
CA LEU A 142 -5.65 2.58 -18.83
C LEU A 142 -6.46 3.44 -19.82
N LEU A 143 -7.75 3.68 -19.57
CA LEU A 143 -8.57 4.61 -20.37
C LEU A 143 -8.26 6.07 -20.07
N HIS A 144 -7.56 6.37 -18.98
CA HIS A 144 -7.07 7.72 -18.71
C HIS A 144 -5.98 8.07 -19.73
N ARG A 145 -6.38 8.64 -20.88
CA ARG A 145 -5.48 8.96 -21.99
C ARG A 145 -5.55 10.45 -22.35
N PRO A 146 -4.42 11.19 -22.29
CA PRO A 146 -3.13 10.76 -21.73
C PRO A 146 -3.20 10.61 -20.20
N CYS A 147 -2.32 9.81 -19.60
CA CYS A 147 -2.00 9.87 -18.16
C CYS A 147 -0.77 10.78 -18.02
N PRO A 148 -0.95 12.11 -17.90
CA PRO A 148 0.16 13.05 -18.03
C PRO A 148 1.21 12.85 -16.93
N GLN A 149 2.48 12.82 -17.33
CA GLN A 149 3.64 12.65 -16.43
C GLN A 149 4.47 13.92 -16.28
N TYR A 150 4.04 15.03 -16.89
CA TYR A 150 4.64 16.35 -16.80
C TYR A 150 3.56 17.43 -16.88
N GLU A 151 3.91 18.65 -16.51
CA GLU A 151 3.10 19.84 -16.77
C GLU A 151 3.96 20.94 -17.41
N CYS A 152 3.36 21.70 -18.33
CA CYS A 152 3.99 22.89 -18.89
C CYS A 152 3.58 24.11 -18.05
N VAL A 153 4.59 24.81 -17.54
CA VAL A 153 4.41 25.99 -16.68
C VAL A 153 4.92 27.22 -17.43
N LYS A 154 4.07 28.24 -17.57
CA LYS A 154 4.44 29.47 -18.29
C LYS A 154 5.56 30.22 -17.57
N LYS A 155 6.53 30.70 -18.34
CA LYS A 155 7.61 31.59 -17.87
C LYS A 155 7.07 33.00 -17.74
N GLN A 156 6.38 33.28 -16.65
CA GLN A 156 5.75 34.58 -16.40
C GLN A 156 6.22 35.20 -15.08
N ASN A 157 6.17 36.54 -15.01
CA ASN A 157 6.60 37.28 -13.83
C ASN A 157 5.51 37.34 -12.73
N THR A 158 4.26 37.09 -13.09
CA THR A 158 3.11 37.15 -12.18
C THR A 158 2.60 35.74 -11.89
N CYS A 159 2.99 35.17 -10.75
CA CYS A 159 2.57 33.83 -10.32
C CYS A 159 1.43 33.82 -9.28
N SER A 160 0.99 35.01 -8.82
CA SER A 160 -0.04 35.18 -7.78
C SER A 160 -1.44 34.71 -8.18
N GLU A 161 -1.71 34.61 -9.48
CA GLU A 161 -3.00 34.12 -10.00
C GLU A 161 -3.13 32.60 -9.92
N MET A 162 -2.00 31.89 -9.78
CA MET A 162 -2.02 30.45 -9.54
C MET A 162 -2.34 30.16 -8.07
N GLY A 163 -3.20 29.17 -7.85
CA GLY A 163 -3.54 28.69 -6.52
C GLY A 163 -2.32 28.26 -5.72
N TYR A 164 -2.47 28.25 -4.40
CA TYR A 164 -1.45 27.73 -3.49
C TYR A 164 -1.34 26.20 -3.65
N ASP A 165 -0.17 25.73 -4.08
CA ASP A 165 0.16 24.32 -4.31
C ASP A 165 1.67 24.14 -4.09
N PRO A 166 2.11 24.05 -2.83
CA PRO A 166 3.51 24.23 -2.47
C PRO A 166 4.41 23.16 -3.09
N VAL A 167 5.65 23.54 -3.40
CA VAL A 167 6.68 22.61 -3.89
C VAL A 167 8.00 22.84 -3.18
N CYS A 168 8.78 21.78 -3.03
CA CYS A 168 10.12 21.85 -2.47
C CYS A 168 11.16 21.67 -3.58
N ASP A 169 12.16 22.55 -3.62
CA ASP A 169 13.25 22.45 -4.57
C ASP A 169 14.42 21.59 -4.06
N THR A 170 15.42 21.36 -4.92
CA THR A 170 16.61 20.55 -4.59
C THR A 170 17.54 21.20 -3.56
N GLU A 171 17.34 22.47 -3.23
CA GLU A 171 18.07 23.21 -2.20
C GLU A 171 17.27 23.33 -0.88
N VAL A 172 16.18 22.56 -0.75
CA VAL A 172 15.29 22.54 0.43
C VAL A 172 14.63 23.89 0.68
N GLN A 173 14.34 24.64 -0.39
CA GLN A 173 13.56 25.86 -0.35
C GLN A 173 12.12 25.59 -0.81
N GLU A 174 11.16 26.01 0.02
CA GLU A 174 9.74 25.91 -0.29
C GLU A 174 9.29 27.07 -1.19
N HIS A 175 8.50 26.75 -2.20
CA HIS A 175 7.90 27.69 -3.13
C HIS A 175 6.36 27.59 -3.08
N PRO A 176 5.61 28.70 -3.17
CA PRO A 176 4.14 28.66 -3.04
C PRO A 176 3.41 27.85 -4.11
N ASN A 177 3.98 27.79 -5.32
CA ASN A 177 3.50 26.99 -6.44
C ASN A 177 4.62 26.77 -7.47
N THR A 178 4.36 25.92 -8.47
CA THR A 178 5.31 25.59 -9.54
C THR A 178 5.69 26.77 -10.42
N CYS A 179 4.86 27.81 -10.54
CA CYS A 179 5.21 29.04 -11.26
C CYS A 179 6.33 29.80 -10.55
N TYR A 180 6.24 29.97 -9.22
CA TYR A 180 7.32 30.59 -8.45
C TYR A 180 8.63 29.80 -8.55
N LEU A 181 8.56 28.47 -8.52
CA LEU A 181 9.73 27.61 -8.74
C LEU A 181 10.42 27.91 -10.08
N VAL A 182 9.64 27.99 -11.17
CA VAL A 182 10.14 28.31 -12.52
C VAL A 182 10.65 29.74 -12.60
N GLN A 183 9.93 30.71 -12.03
CA GLN A 183 10.29 32.12 -11.99
C GLN A 183 11.66 32.33 -11.32
N TYR A 184 11.95 31.56 -10.25
CA TYR A 184 13.23 31.61 -9.55
C TYR A 184 14.33 30.72 -10.16
N GLY A 185 14.03 29.99 -11.25
CA GLY A 185 14.98 29.11 -11.91
C GLY A 185 15.45 27.94 -11.03
N LYS A 186 14.59 27.49 -10.10
CA LYS A 186 14.88 26.40 -9.16
C LYS A 186 14.45 25.06 -9.73
N LYS A 187 15.12 23.98 -9.32
CA LYS A 187 14.81 22.61 -9.77
C LYS A 187 13.91 21.92 -8.75
N LEU A 188 12.83 21.31 -9.23
CA LEU A 188 11.90 20.56 -8.37
C LEU A 188 12.61 19.36 -7.71
N ALA A 189 12.53 19.24 -6.39
CA ALA A 189 12.85 18.00 -5.69
C ALA A 189 11.60 17.12 -5.57
N TYR A 190 10.50 17.69 -5.04
CA TYR A 190 9.22 17.02 -4.89
C TYR A 190 8.08 18.04 -4.70
N ARG A 191 6.84 17.60 -4.91
CA ARG A 191 5.64 18.41 -4.65
C ARG A 191 5.21 18.31 -3.20
N GLY A 192 4.54 19.35 -2.72
CA GLY A 192 4.19 19.53 -1.32
C GLY A 192 5.21 20.40 -0.57
N HIS A 193 4.91 20.66 0.70
CA HIS A 193 5.78 21.40 1.61
C HIS A 193 7.13 20.72 1.81
N CYS A 194 8.17 21.49 2.10
CA CYS A 194 9.46 20.93 2.45
C CYS A 194 9.39 20.15 3.78
N ILE A 195 9.92 18.93 3.78
CA ILE A 195 9.87 18.00 4.91
C ILE A 195 11.20 18.07 5.67
N GLN A 196 11.15 18.26 7.00
CA GLN A 196 12.35 18.48 7.84
C GLN A 196 12.92 17.19 8.49
N ASN A 197 12.22 16.04 8.41
CA ASN A 197 12.56 14.81 9.14
C ASN A 197 12.84 13.62 8.20
N CYS A 198 13.61 13.87 7.15
CA CYS A 198 13.94 12.85 6.15
C CYS A 198 15.30 13.16 5.56
N LYS A 199 15.97 12.13 5.04
CA LYS A 199 17.21 12.33 4.29
C LYS A 199 16.90 12.99 2.95
N THR A 200 17.52 14.15 2.71
CA THR A 200 17.39 14.94 1.47
C THR A 200 18.26 14.42 0.34
N GLU A 201 19.27 13.60 0.65
CA GLU A 201 20.19 12.99 -0.30
C GLU A 201 20.26 11.47 -0.13
N GLY A 202 20.67 10.80 -1.21
CA GLY A 202 20.84 9.35 -1.25
C GLY A 202 19.61 8.64 -1.80
N GLU A 203 19.82 7.85 -2.86
CA GLU A 203 18.73 7.12 -3.50
C GLU A 203 18.10 6.09 -2.55
N VAL A 204 16.79 5.91 -2.71
CA VAL A 204 16.02 4.91 -1.98
C VAL A 204 15.07 4.18 -2.92
N CYS A 205 14.86 2.89 -2.66
CA CYS A 205 13.83 2.12 -3.32
C CYS A 205 12.53 2.26 -2.53
N GLY A 206 11.48 2.77 -3.16
CA GLY A 206 10.14 2.81 -2.59
C GLY A 206 9.45 1.45 -2.67
N ILE A 207 8.46 1.22 -1.79
CA ILE A 207 7.67 -0.03 -1.82
C ILE A 207 6.95 -0.26 -3.17
N ASN A 208 6.70 0.80 -3.93
CA ASN A 208 6.11 0.76 -5.27
C ASN A 208 7.09 0.30 -6.38
N GLY A 209 8.37 0.07 -6.04
CA GLY A 209 9.39 -0.35 -6.99
C GLY A 209 10.02 0.78 -7.81
N ASP A 210 9.78 2.04 -7.44
CA ASP A 210 10.45 3.21 -8.02
C ASP A 210 11.66 3.65 -7.17
N THR A 211 12.71 4.10 -7.86
CA THR A 211 13.89 4.69 -7.23
C THR A 211 13.68 6.19 -7.09
N TYR A 212 13.73 6.67 -5.85
CA TYR A 212 13.61 8.08 -5.52
C TYR A 212 14.99 8.68 -5.26
N PRO A 213 15.22 9.96 -5.60
CA PRO A 213 16.51 10.62 -5.37
C PRO A 213 16.81 10.84 -3.88
N SER A 214 15.78 10.78 -3.02
CA SER A 214 15.89 10.97 -1.58
C SER A 214 14.73 10.33 -0.84
N GLU A 215 14.89 10.11 0.48
CA GLU A 215 13.81 9.67 1.36
C GLU A 215 12.68 10.69 1.40
N CYS A 216 13.01 11.99 1.40
CA CYS A 216 12.00 13.05 1.35
C CYS A 216 11.12 12.98 0.10
N ALA A 217 11.72 12.69 -1.06
CA ALA A 217 10.96 12.56 -2.31
C ALA A 217 10.00 11.37 -2.28
N ALA A 218 10.41 10.23 -1.70
CA ALA A 218 9.53 9.08 -1.52
C ALA A 218 8.35 9.39 -0.57
N ILE A 219 8.63 10.04 0.57
CA ILE A 219 7.60 10.42 1.55
C ILE A 219 6.61 11.42 0.96
N ALA A 220 7.09 12.40 0.20
CA ALA A 220 6.25 13.39 -0.48
C ALA A 220 5.29 12.74 -1.50
N ASP A 221 5.73 11.65 -2.13
CA ASP A 221 4.91 10.83 -3.04
C ASP A 221 4.01 9.81 -2.30
N ARG A 222 3.98 9.86 -0.96
CA ARG A 222 3.23 8.93 -0.09
C ARG A 222 3.66 7.47 -0.25
N VAL A 223 4.95 7.26 -0.48
CA VAL A 223 5.59 5.95 -0.58
C VAL A 223 6.60 5.78 0.54
N THR A 224 6.49 4.68 1.30
CA THR A 224 7.51 4.34 2.29
C THR A 224 8.73 3.75 1.62
N VAL A 225 9.91 3.99 2.20
CA VAL A 225 11.16 3.34 1.79
C VAL A 225 11.08 1.85 2.08
N ASP A 226 11.39 1.04 1.06
CA ASP A 226 11.60 -0.41 1.17
C ASP A 226 13.04 -0.68 1.63
N TYR A 227 14.03 -0.14 0.91
CA TYR A 227 15.45 -0.20 1.27
C TYR A 227 16.26 0.96 0.67
N HIS A 228 17.46 1.20 1.21
CA HIS A 228 18.36 2.23 0.70
C HIS A 228 19.11 1.78 -0.57
N GLY A 229 19.36 2.72 -1.46
CA GLY A 229 19.91 2.49 -2.79
C GLY A 229 18.83 2.32 -3.86
N PRO A 230 19.22 2.13 -5.13
CA PRO A 230 18.29 1.97 -6.23
C PRO A 230 17.52 0.65 -6.14
N CYS A 231 16.33 0.62 -6.72
CA CYS A 231 15.55 -0.60 -6.83
C CYS A 231 16.26 -1.62 -7.73
N THR A 232 16.50 -2.82 -7.21
CA THR A 232 17.22 -3.90 -7.90
C THR A 232 16.58 -5.27 -7.70
N SER A 233 15.49 -5.36 -6.96
CA SER A 233 14.85 -6.61 -6.56
C SER A 233 13.34 -6.43 -6.42
N VAL A 234 12.61 -7.52 -6.65
CA VAL A 234 11.17 -7.62 -6.38
C VAL A 234 10.93 -8.67 -5.31
N GLY A 235 10.13 -8.31 -4.32
CA GLY A 235 9.74 -9.21 -3.24
C GLY A 235 8.81 -10.30 -3.75
N ARG A 236 9.12 -11.54 -3.41
CA ARG A 236 8.26 -12.65 -3.81
C ARG A 236 7.06 -12.77 -2.86
N ILE A 237 5.92 -13.28 -3.36
CA ILE A 237 4.74 -13.51 -2.52
C ILE A 237 4.92 -14.81 -1.76
N THR A 238 4.98 -14.73 -0.44
CA THR A 238 5.00 -15.90 0.44
C THR A 238 3.57 -16.17 0.92
N GLU A 239 2.84 -17.05 0.23
CA GLU A 239 1.58 -17.57 0.76
C GLU A 239 1.85 -18.46 1.97
N GLY A 240 1.08 -18.27 3.04
CA GLY A 240 1.00 -19.27 4.11
C GLY A 240 2.25 -19.49 4.96
N LEU A 241 3.28 -18.64 4.85
CA LEU A 241 4.29 -18.54 5.91
C LEU A 241 3.57 -17.98 7.13
N SER A 242 3.28 -18.91 8.04
CA SER A 242 2.40 -18.79 9.18
C SER A 242 2.62 -17.51 10.00
N GLU A 243 1.60 -17.16 10.77
CA GLU A 243 1.67 -16.29 11.95
C GLU A 243 2.92 -16.51 12.83
N TYR A 244 3.59 -17.68 12.72
CA TYR A 244 4.84 -18.02 13.39
C TYR A 244 6.09 -17.37 12.78
N MET A 245 6.25 -17.32 11.44
CA MET A 245 7.37 -16.60 10.80
C MET A 245 7.26 -15.08 10.96
N ARG A 246 6.03 -14.57 11.15
CA ARG A 246 5.77 -13.16 11.52
C ARG A 246 6.36 -12.75 12.87
N ARG A 247 6.78 -13.69 13.72
CA ARG A 247 7.51 -13.45 14.97
C ARG A 247 9.03 -13.47 14.81
N SER A 248 9.56 -13.97 13.69
CA SER A 248 10.96 -13.79 13.30
C SER A 248 11.06 -12.41 12.64
N HIS A 249 11.31 -11.39 13.45
CA HIS A 249 11.28 -9.95 13.10
C HIS A 249 12.26 -9.50 11.98
N GLN A 250 12.74 -10.40 11.11
CA GLN A 250 13.93 -10.14 10.29
C GLN A 250 14.06 -10.91 8.97
N GLU A 251 12.99 -11.53 8.46
CA GLU A 251 13.09 -12.25 7.18
C GLU A 251 12.59 -11.38 6.02
N LYS A 252 13.56 -10.86 5.24
CA LYS A 252 13.31 -10.21 3.94
C LYS A 252 12.91 -11.26 2.90
N VAL A 253 12.03 -10.89 1.98
CA VAL A 253 11.54 -11.79 0.91
C VAL A 253 12.29 -11.63 -0.42
N CYS A 254 13.32 -10.78 -0.42
CA CYS A 254 14.20 -10.52 -1.57
C CYS A 254 15.56 -11.19 -1.44
N TRP A 255 16.29 -11.26 -2.56
CA TRP A 255 17.65 -11.81 -2.62
C TRP A 255 18.61 -11.12 -1.62
N ASN A 256 19.71 -11.81 -1.32
CA ASN A 256 20.63 -11.46 -0.24
C ASN A 256 21.21 -10.04 -0.29
N ASN A 257 21.22 -9.38 -1.44
CA ASN A 257 21.83 -8.07 -1.62
C ASN A 257 20.99 -6.91 -1.05
N VAL A 258 19.69 -7.13 -0.79
CA VAL A 258 18.83 -6.11 -0.18
C VAL A 258 19.08 -6.04 1.31
N LYS A 259 19.37 -4.85 1.84
CA LYS A 259 19.49 -4.61 3.29
C LYS A 259 18.27 -3.82 3.76
N CYS A 260 17.42 -4.48 4.54
CA CYS A 260 16.22 -3.84 5.07
C CYS A 260 16.54 -2.87 6.20
N PRO A 261 15.82 -1.73 6.29
CA PRO A 261 15.85 -0.87 7.46
C PRO A 261 15.47 -1.67 8.72
N SER A 262 16.07 -1.30 9.86
CA SER A 262 15.68 -1.87 11.15
C SER A 262 14.25 -1.49 11.50
N LEU A 263 13.47 -2.46 11.98
CA LEU A 263 12.14 -2.17 12.51
C LEU A 263 12.25 -1.26 13.74
N PRO A 264 11.31 -0.31 13.93
CA PRO A 264 11.32 0.61 15.07
C PRO A 264 11.27 -0.10 16.43
N ARG A 265 10.68 -1.30 16.52
CA ARG A 265 10.62 -2.13 17.75
C ARG A 265 10.57 -3.64 17.45
N SER A 266 11.13 -4.44 18.36
CA SER A 266 11.23 -5.91 18.30
C SER A 266 9.96 -6.69 18.68
N GLY A 267 8.78 -6.06 18.54
CA GLY A 267 7.48 -6.68 18.88
C GLY A 267 6.32 -6.21 18.00
N CYS A 268 6.58 -5.36 16.99
CA CYS A 268 5.54 -4.93 16.06
C CYS A 268 5.16 -6.11 15.13
N LEU A 269 3.86 -6.27 14.85
CA LEU A 269 3.43 -7.21 13.82
C LEU A 269 3.68 -6.58 12.45
N ALA A 270 4.89 -6.78 11.92
CA ALA A 270 5.26 -6.20 10.64
C ALA A 270 4.54 -6.87 9.47
N SER A 271 4.32 -6.09 8.41
CA SER A 271 3.77 -6.57 7.15
C SER A 271 4.74 -6.28 6.02
N ILE A 272 4.82 -7.17 5.04
CA ILE A 272 5.61 -6.97 3.82
C ILE A 272 4.62 -6.64 2.70
N PRO A 273 4.67 -5.44 2.12
CA PRO A 273 3.83 -5.08 0.97
C PRO A 273 4.10 -6.01 -0.22
N PRO A 274 3.08 -6.42 -1.01
CA PRO A 274 3.28 -7.34 -2.13
C PRO A 274 4.18 -6.74 -3.21
N GLY A 275 5.29 -7.41 -3.50
CA GLY A 275 6.32 -6.92 -4.43
C GLY A 275 7.45 -6.13 -3.75
N ALA A 276 7.29 -5.73 -2.49
CA ALA A 276 8.34 -5.10 -1.69
C ALA A 276 9.17 -6.15 -0.92
N CYS A 277 10.37 -5.79 -0.51
CA CYS A 277 11.35 -6.69 0.09
C CYS A 277 11.27 -6.75 1.62
N CYS A 278 10.96 -5.61 2.24
CA CYS A 278 11.25 -5.37 3.65
C CYS A 278 9.98 -5.25 4.50
N PRO A 279 10.03 -5.72 5.76
CA PRO A 279 8.92 -5.63 6.69
C PRO A 279 8.72 -4.19 7.18
N ILE A 280 7.46 -3.79 7.35
CA ILE A 280 7.07 -2.45 7.83
C ILE A 280 6.11 -2.58 9.02
N CYS A 281 6.40 -1.85 10.10
CA CYS A 281 5.48 -1.67 11.22
C CYS A 281 4.46 -0.56 10.89
N ALA A 282 3.25 -0.94 10.53
CA ALA A 282 2.14 -0.01 10.28
C ALA A 282 0.79 -0.74 10.32
N GLY A 283 -0.30 0.01 10.46
CA GLY A 283 -1.64 -0.50 10.15
C GLY A 283 -1.74 -0.71 8.65
N ALA A 284 -1.87 -1.96 8.20
CA ALA A 284 -1.83 -2.29 6.78
C ALA A 284 -3.21 -2.73 6.26
N LEU A 285 -3.63 -2.15 5.15
CA LEU A 285 -4.89 -2.42 4.47
C LEU A 285 -4.66 -2.86 3.03
N ARG A 286 -5.53 -3.73 2.56
CA ARG A 286 -5.70 -4.06 1.14
C ARG A 286 -7.06 -3.59 0.69
N LEU A 287 -7.09 -2.71 -0.30
CA LEU A 287 -8.32 -2.14 -0.84
C LEU A 287 -8.51 -2.61 -2.27
N LEU A 288 -9.73 -3.03 -2.60
CA LEU A 288 -10.14 -3.22 -3.98
C LEU A 288 -10.88 -1.98 -4.48
N TYR A 289 -10.76 -1.72 -5.77
CA TYR A 289 -11.46 -0.65 -6.45
C TYR A 289 -12.06 -1.16 -7.76
N SER A 290 -13.21 -0.61 -8.17
CA SER A 290 -13.85 -0.97 -9.44
C SER A 290 -13.24 -0.16 -10.57
N GLN A 291 -12.64 -0.84 -11.55
CA GLN A 291 -12.13 -0.20 -12.77
C GLN A 291 -13.27 0.45 -13.55
N LYS A 292 -14.44 -0.20 -13.65
CA LYS A 292 -15.62 0.37 -14.32
C LYS A 292 -16.11 1.66 -13.66
N GLN A 293 -16.06 1.77 -12.33
CA GLN A 293 -16.41 3.02 -11.64
C GLN A 293 -15.37 4.10 -11.90
N VAL A 294 -14.07 3.77 -11.84
CA VAL A 294 -13.00 4.70 -12.24
C VAL A 294 -13.24 5.25 -13.65
N GLU A 295 -13.54 4.38 -14.61
CA GLU A 295 -13.78 4.75 -16.00
C GLU A 295 -15.03 5.60 -16.20
N ARG A 296 -16.13 5.27 -15.51
CA ARG A 296 -17.35 6.08 -15.51
C ARG A 296 -17.11 7.47 -14.93
N SER A 297 -16.41 7.56 -13.81
CA SER A 297 -16.08 8.84 -13.22
C SER A 297 -15.13 9.63 -14.11
N LEU A 298 -14.15 8.99 -14.75
CA LEU A 298 -13.28 9.64 -15.73
C LEU A 298 -14.06 10.19 -16.92
N TYR A 299 -15.04 9.45 -17.44
CA TYR A 299 -15.91 9.92 -18.51
C TYR A 299 -16.65 11.21 -18.11
N VAL A 300 -17.29 11.21 -16.94
CA VAL A 300 -18.03 12.40 -16.44
C VAL A 300 -17.10 13.58 -16.17
N ILE A 301 -15.90 13.33 -15.64
CA ILE A 301 -14.93 14.37 -15.31
C ILE A 301 -14.19 14.90 -16.54
N SER A 302 -14.07 14.10 -17.60
CA SER A 302 -13.42 14.53 -18.85
C SER A 302 -14.12 15.71 -19.52
N GLU A 303 -15.40 15.92 -19.20
CA GLU A 303 -16.19 17.08 -19.65
C GLU A 303 -15.89 18.36 -18.83
N LEU A 304 -15.13 18.27 -17.73
CA LEU A 304 -14.75 19.41 -16.89
C LEU A 304 -13.40 19.99 -17.35
N ASP A 305 -13.43 21.25 -17.81
CA ASP A 305 -12.25 21.99 -18.27
C ASP A 305 -11.39 22.51 -17.08
N THR A 306 -10.81 21.59 -16.31
CA THR A 306 -9.93 21.95 -15.20
C THR A 306 -8.69 21.07 -15.16
N LYS A 307 -7.52 21.66 -14.85
CA LYS A 307 -6.27 20.94 -14.53
C LYS A 307 -6.44 19.90 -13.42
N ALA A 308 -7.52 19.99 -12.62
CA ALA A 308 -7.88 19.02 -11.60
C ALA A 308 -8.19 17.63 -12.18
N LYS A 309 -8.66 17.52 -13.44
CA LYS A 309 -9.02 16.25 -14.09
C LYS A 309 -7.88 15.23 -14.07
N ASP A 310 -6.65 15.71 -14.27
CA ASP A 310 -5.48 14.85 -14.47
C ASP A 310 -5.01 14.18 -13.16
N ASN A 311 -5.49 14.66 -12.01
CA ASN A 311 -5.09 14.16 -10.69
C ASN A 311 -6.19 13.35 -9.99
N ILE A 312 -7.46 13.44 -10.39
CA ILE A 312 -8.58 12.91 -9.59
C ILE A 312 -8.51 11.38 -9.42
N MET A 313 -8.28 10.63 -10.50
CA MET A 313 -8.27 9.15 -10.47
C MET A 313 -6.84 8.58 -10.49
N THR A 314 -6.03 9.03 -9.54
CA THR A 314 -4.67 8.56 -9.31
C THR A 314 -4.54 7.87 -7.96
N VAL A 315 -3.49 7.04 -7.78
CA VAL A 315 -3.17 6.41 -6.49
C VAL A 315 -2.96 7.48 -5.42
N GLN A 316 -2.18 8.54 -5.72
CA GLN A 316 -1.90 9.63 -4.79
C GLN A 316 -3.17 10.38 -4.36
N SER A 317 -4.13 10.56 -5.27
CA SER A 317 -5.44 11.13 -4.95
C SER A 317 -6.19 10.27 -3.94
N ILE A 318 -6.30 8.96 -4.17
CA ILE A 318 -6.94 8.06 -3.18
C ILE A 318 -6.24 8.16 -1.82
N LEU A 319 -4.90 8.08 -1.78
CA LEU A 319 -4.15 8.11 -0.51
C LEU A 319 -4.34 9.44 0.25
N SER A 320 -4.28 10.57 -0.45
CA SER A 320 -4.49 11.89 0.15
C SER A 320 -5.92 12.09 0.65
N HIS A 321 -6.92 11.56 -0.04
CA HIS A 321 -8.31 11.63 0.41
C HIS A 321 -8.53 10.69 1.61
N LEU A 322 -7.95 9.48 1.62
CA LEU A 322 -7.96 8.60 2.79
C LEU A 322 -7.32 9.25 4.02
N GLU A 323 -6.21 9.97 3.85
CA GLU A 323 -5.54 10.67 4.96
C GLU A 323 -6.43 11.72 5.63
N ARG A 324 -7.31 12.40 4.90
CA ARG A 324 -8.25 13.38 5.48
C ARG A 324 -9.25 12.76 6.47
N HIS A 325 -9.43 11.43 6.44
CA HIS A 325 -10.27 10.69 7.37
C HIS A 325 -9.50 10.12 8.58
N ILE A 326 -8.18 10.32 8.62
CA ILE A 326 -7.35 10.03 9.79
C ILE A 326 -7.52 11.15 10.82
N GLN A 327 -7.85 10.78 12.05
CA GLN A 327 -8.11 11.72 13.15
C GLN A 327 -6.89 11.92 14.04
N VAL A 328 -5.97 10.96 14.04
CA VAL A 328 -4.75 11.01 14.85
C VAL A 328 -3.68 11.74 14.06
N ALA A 329 -3.28 12.93 14.53
CA ALA A 329 -2.34 13.78 13.82
C ALA A 329 -0.98 13.09 13.58
N GLU A 330 -0.52 12.23 14.48
CA GLU A 330 0.74 11.52 14.32
C GLU A 330 0.71 10.42 13.26
N CYS A 331 -0.44 10.11 12.66
CA CYS A 331 -0.56 9.08 11.64
C CYS A 331 -0.55 9.69 10.23
N SER A 332 0.15 9.03 9.33
CA SER A 332 0.19 9.38 7.91
C SER A 332 -0.16 8.20 7.03
N VAL A 333 -0.76 8.48 5.87
CA VAL A 333 -1.20 7.46 4.91
C VAL A 333 -0.23 7.38 3.74
N TYR A 334 0.31 6.18 3.56
CA TYR A 334 1.19 5.78 2.46
C TYR A 334 0.55 4.63 1.69
N GLY A 335 1.03 4.35 0.49
CA GLY A 335 0.59 3.14 -0.21
C GLY A 335 1.10 3.02 -1.62
N MET A 336 0.59 2.00 -2.30
CA MET A 336 0.93 1.70 -3.69
C MET A 336 -0.18 0.89 -4.36
N LEU A 337 -0.16 0.85 -5.69
CA LEU A 337 -0.86 -0.18 -6.44
C LEU A 337 0.05 -1.42 -6.51
N SER A 338 -0.34 -2.50 -5.80
CA SER A 338 0.51 -3.68 -5.60
C SER A 338 0.60 -4.56 -6.85
N VAL A 339 1.58 -5.46 -6.90
CA VAL A 339 1.70 -6.44 -8.00
C VAL A 339 0.49 -7.37 -8.13
N GLU A 340 -0.32 -7.49 -7.06
CA GLU A 340 -1.56 -8.28 -7.03
C GLU A 340 -2.81 -7.50 -7.47
N MET A 341 -2.64 -6.30 -8.03
CA MET A 341 -3.73 -5.46 -8.57
C MET A 341 -4.72 -4.95 -7.52
N ASP A 342 -4.27 -4.80 -6.28
CA ASP A 342 -4.99 -4.14 -5.19
C ASP A 342 -4.21 -2.92 -4.68
N LEU A 343 -4.89 -1.97 -4.04
CA LEU A 343 -4.24 -0.86 -3.37
C LEU A 343 -3.78 -1.34 -1.99
N TYR A 344 -2.46 -1.33 -1.79
CA TYR A 344 -1.86 -1.64 -0.50
C TYR A 344 -1.60 -0.34 0.24
N VAL A 345 -2.31 -0.11 1.34
CA VAL A 345 -2.30 1.14 2.10
C VAL A 345 -1.72 0.90 3.48
N LEU A 346 -0.85 1.81 3.90
CA LEU A 346 -0.18 1.81 5.19
C LEU A 346 -0.56 3.06 5.97
N VAL A 347 -1.07 2.89 7.18
CA VAL A 347 -1.24 3.96 8.16
C VAL A 347 -0.11 3.84 9.16
N LYS A 348 0.91 4.70 9.01
CA LYS A 348 2.18 4.65 9.75
C LYS A 348 2.26 5.83 10.71
N ALA A 349 2.76 5.60 11.91
CA ALA A 349 3.10 6.66 12.84
C ALA A 349 4.33 7.44 12.35
N ARG A 350 4.26 8.77 12.39
CA ARG A 350 5.36 9.67 12.07
C ARG A 350 6.45 9.58 13.13
N ASP A 351 7.70 9.60 12.68
CA ASP A 351 8.85 9.67 13.57
C ASP A 351 8.87 11.02 14.29
N ARG A 352 9.27 11.02 15.57
CA ARG A 352 9.27 12.22 16.42
C ARG A 352 10.67 12.81 16.47
N LEU A 353 10.77 14.12 16.23
CA LEU A 353 11.87 14.91 16.77
C LEU A 353 11.55 15.23 18.23
N VAL A 354 12.49 14.93 19.13
CA VAL A 354 12.44 15.44 20.49
C VAL A 354 13.23 16.74 20.50
N ASN A 355 12.59 17.83 20.96
CA ASN A 355 13.18 19.16 20.93
C ASN A 355 14.60 19.16 21.53
N GLY A 356 15.61 19.42 20.71
CA GLY A 356 17.02 19.55 21.12
C GLY A 356 17.95 18.41 20.72
N ASP A 357 17.44 17.31 20.13
CA ASP A 357 18.27 16.21 19.62
C ASP A 357 18.15 16.10 18.09
N ASP A 358 19.29 16.01 17.40
CA ASP A 358 19.39 15.63 15.96
C ASP A 358 19.06 14.15 15.71
N VAL A 359 18.54 13.45 16.73
CA VAL A 359 18.26 12.02 16.71
C VAL A 359 16.76 11.81 16.46
N VAL A 360 16.44 11.24 15.31
CA VAL A 360 15.08 10.82 14.97
C VAL A 360 14.68 9.66 15.90
N HIS A 361 13.66 9.88 16.74
CA HIS A 361 13.17 8.85 17.64
C HIS A 361 12.05 8.03 17.00
N PRO A 362 12.11 6.69 17.09
CA PRO A 362 11.05 5.83 16.59
C PRO A 362 9.75 6.07 17.37
N PRO A 363 8.58 5.86 16.74
CA PRO A 363 7.29 6.09 17.37
C PRO A 363 7.08 5.21 18.61
N SER A 364 6.27 5.72 19.54
CA SER A 364 5.86 4.94 20.70
C SER A 364 4.92 3.79 20.31
N GLU A 365 4.80 2.78 21.17
CA GLU A 365 3.84 1.69 20.97
C GLU A 365 2.41 2.22 20.84
N LEU A 366 2.02 3.14 21.73
CA LEU A 366 0.72 3.79 21.69
C LEU A 366 0.46 4.53 20.37
N GLN A 367 1.48 5.19 19.79
CA GLN A 367 1.33 5.83 18.48
C GLN A 367 1.12 4.81 17.36
N MET A 368 1.87 3.70 17.37
CA MET A 368 1.70 2.64 16.38
C MET A 368 0.33 1.96 16.51
N GLU A 369 -0.13 1.71 17.74
CA GLU A 369 -1.45 1.17 18.04
C GLU A 369 -2.57 2.12 17.58
N ALA A 370 -2.42 3.43 17.83
CA ALA A 370 -3.36 4.43 17.37
C ALA A 370 -3.47 4.45 15.83
N CYS A 371 -2.35 4.40 15.12
CA CYS A 371 -2.37 4.34 13.65
C CYS A 371 -2.94 3.03 13.11
N ALA A 372 -2.72 1.91 13.78
CA ALA A 372 -3.35 0.65 13.43
C ALA A 372 -4.88 0.69 13.65
N ALA A 373 -5.34 1.29 14.74
CA ALA A 373 -6.77 1.49 15.00
C ALA A 373 -7.41 2.42 13.94
N GLU A 374 -6.70 3.46 13.50
CA GLU A 374 -7.14 4.32 12.41
C GLU A 374 -7.24 3.56 11.07
N ALA A 375 -6.33 2.63 10.78
CA ALA A 375 -6.44 1.74 9.63
C ALA A 375 -7.70 0.86 9.72
N GLU A 376 -7.96 0.24 10.88
CA GLU A 376 -9.19 -0.55 11.07
C GLU A 376 -10.46 0.28 10.89
N LYS A 377 -10.46 1.52 11.41
CA LYS A 377 -11.55 2.47 11.23
C LYS A 377 -11.83 2.71 9.75
N LEU A 378 -10.80 3.03 8.97
CA LEU A 378 -10.93 3.21 7.52
C LEU A 378 -11.50 1.95 6.84
N ALA A 379 -11.01 0.77 7.18
CA ALA A 379 -11.48 -0.48 6.59
C ALA A 379 -12.97 -0.71 6.85
N ARG A 380 -13.43 -0.49 8.08
CA ARG A 380 -14.86 -0.61 8.44
C ARG A 380 -15.73 0.43 7.74
N MET A 381 -15.23 1.67 7.59
CA MET A 381 -15.96 2.71 6.87
C MET A 381 -16.13 2.39 5.37
N ILE A 382 -15.10 1.82 4.74
CA ILE A 382 -15.15 1.39 3.33
C ILE A 382 -16.10 0.19 3.18
N GLN A 383 -15.94 -0.85 4.00
CA GLN A 383 -16.82 -2.03 3.98
C GLN A 383 -18.29 -1.67 4.27
N GLY A 384 -18.51 -0.73 5.17
CA GLY A 384 -19.83 -0.27 5.58
C GLY A 384 -20.51 0.70 4.61
N GLY A 385 -19.89 1.04 3.47
CA GLY A 385 -20.53 1.96 2.52
C GLY A 385 -20.66 3.40 3.06
N SER A 386 -19.72 3.87 3.89
CA SER A 386 -19.84 5.17 4.58
C SER A 386 -20.09 6.33 3.61
N PRO A 387 -21.23 7.03 3.69
CA PRO A 387 -21.53 8.16 2.80
C PRO A 387 -20.49 9.28 2.89
N ARG A 388 -19.80 9.40 4.04
CA ARG A 388 -18.75 10.40 4.27
C ARG A 388 -17.49 10.13 3.44
N LEU A 389 -17.18 8.87 3.14
CA LEU A 389 -16.08 8.50 2.24
C LEU A 389 -16.55 8.55 0.78
N PHE A 390 -17.65 7.86 0.48
CA PHE A 390 -18.08 7.64 -0.89
C PHE A 390 -18.68 8.89 -1.57
N SER A 391 -18.91 9.98 -0.82
CA SER A 391 -19.20 11.29 -1.40
C SER A 391 -18.00 11.93 -2.12
N GLU A 392 -16.78 11.49 -1.82
CA GLU A 392 -15.56 11.98 -2.47
C GLU A 392 -15.27 11.14 -3.72
N VAL A 393 -15.16 11.80 -4.88
CA VAL A 393 -15.02 11.11 -6.18
C VAL A 393 -13.88 10.08 -6.20
N PRO A 394 -12.64 10.36 -5.74
CA PRO A 394 -11.58 9.35 -5.76
C PRO A 394 -11.91 8.11 -4.92
N LEU A 395 -12.57 8.29 -3.78
CA LEU A 395 -12.91 7.22 -2.85
C LEU A 395 -14.19 6.48 -3.26
N SER A 396 -15.05 7.09 -4.07
CA SER A 396 -16.29 6.50 -4.61
C SER A 396 -16.08 5.16 -5.35
N THR A 397 -14.86 4.93 -5.83
CA THR A 397 -14.47 3.76 -6.64
C THR A 397 -14.04 2.56 -5.80
N LEU A 398 -13.77 2.75 -4.51
CA LEU A 398 -13.39 1.67 -3.60
C LEU A 398 -14.58 0.72 -3.38
N THR A 399 -14.32 -0.58 -3.34
CA THR A 399 -15.39 -1.59 -3.25
C THR A 399 -15.33 -2.40 -1.96
N THR A 400 -14.12 -2.67 -1.45
CA THR A 400 -13.93 -3.34 -0.16
C THR A 400 -12.54 -3.06 0.39
N ALA A 401 -12.37 -3.31 1.68
CA ALA A 401 -11.11 -3.17 2.41
C ALA A 401 -10.87 -4.41 3.28
N LYS A 402 -9.62 -4.82 3.44
CA LYS A 402 -9.21 -5.88 4.39
C LYS A 402 -8.00 -5.43 5.19
N VAL A 403 -8.08 -5.59 6.50
CA VAL A 403 -6.94 -5.38 7.40
C VAL A 403 -5.97 -6.56 7.29
N VAL A 404 -4.68 -6.28 7.10
CA VAL A 404 -3.60 -7.27 6.90
C VAL A 404 -2.86 -7.60 8.20
N THR A 405 -2.77 -6.63 9.11
CA THR A 405 -2.16 -6.76 10.44
C THR A 405 -3.14 -6.29 11.50
N LEU A 406 -3.53 -7.20 12.40
CA LEU A 406 -4.20 -6.85 13.64
C LEU A 406 -3.11 -6.69 14.68
N VAL A 407 -3.10 -5.58 15.41
CA VAL A 407 -2.22 -5.45 16.57
C VAL A 407 -2.54 -6.65 17.47
N ALA A 408 -1.53 -7.46 17.78
CA ALA A 408 -1.68 -8.46 18.81
C ALA A 408 -2.03 -7.68 20.08
N ASN A 409 -3.27 -7.81 20.55
CA ASN A 409 -3.58 -7.40 21.91
C ASN A 409 -2.52 -8.05 22.78
N SER A 410 -1.70 -7.24 23.43
CA SER A 410 -1.07 -7.63 24.68
C SER A 410 -2.21 -7.85 25.68
N SER A 411 -3.02 -8.89 25.49
CA SER A 411 -3.50 -9.63 26.63
C SER A 411 -2.22 -10.11 27.28
N LYS A 412 -1.79 -9.37 28.32
CA LYS A 412 -1.01 -9.96 29.39
C LYS A 412 -1.62 -11.32 29.58
N GLY A 413 -0.87 -12.38 29.27
CA GLY A 413 -1.28 -13.72 29.63
C GLY A 413 -1.67 -13.62 31.09
N LEU A 414 -2.96 -13.67 31.38
CA LEU A 414 -3.38 -13.88 32.75
C LEU A 414 -2.79 -15.24 33.05
N ASN A 415 -1.74 -15.21 33.87
CA ASN A 415 -0.93 -16.33 34.23
C ASN A 415 -1.79 -17.59 34.35
N SER A 416 -1.35 -18.64 33.67
CA SER A 416 -1.62 -20.03 34.02
C SER A 416 -1.08 -20.29 35.43
N GLY A 417 -1.77 -19.72 36.42
CA GLY A 417 -1.50 -19.81 37.86
C GLY A 417 -2.80 -20.02 38.65
N TYR A 418 -3.96 -19.81 38.03
CA TYR A 418 -5.27 -20.08 38.65
C TYR A 418 -5.72 -21.55 38.54
N PHE A 419 -5.15 -22.35 37.65
CA PHE A 419 -5.47 -23.78 37.59
C PHE A 419 -4.75 -24.60 38.68
N GLY A 420 -3.57 -24.18 39.13
CA GLY A 420 -2.84 -24.84 40.21
C GLY A 420 -3.49 -24.66 41.58
N THR A 421 -4.03 -23.46 41.87
CA THR A 421 -4.64 -23.15 43.17
C THR A 421 -6.01 -23.82 43.35
N VAL A 422 -6.80 -23.95 42.28
CA VAL A 422 -8.09 -24.66 42.32
C VAL A 422 -7.90 -26.17 42.49
N PHE A 423 -6.89 -26.77 41.83
CA PHE A 423 -6.60 -28.20 42.00
C PHE A 423 -6.07 -28.52 43.41
N VAL A 424 -5.23 -27.65 43.98
CA VAL A 424 -4.73 -27.81 45.35
C VAL A 424 -5.87 -27.67 46.38
N CYS A 425 -6.80 -26.73 46.19
CA CYS A 425 -7.97 -26.59 47.08
C CYS A 425 -8.94 -27.78 47.00
N ILE A 426 -9.13 -28.38 45.83
CA ILE A 426 -10.00 -29.55 45.66
C ILE A 426 -9.35 -30.79 46.29
N VAL A 427 -8.04 -30.98 46.13
CA VAL A 427 -7.31 -32.11 46.74
C VAL A 427 -7.25 -31.96 48.26
N ILE A 428 -7.04 -30.75 48.79
CA ILE A 428 -7.07 -30.50 50.24
C ILE A 428 -8.48 -30.74 50.82
N ASN A 429 -9.55 -30.27 50.15
CA ASN A 429 -10.92 -30.56 50.61
C ASN A 429 -11.26 -32.05 50.55
N TYR A 430 -10.80 -32.77 49.53
CA TYR A 430 -11.00 -34.22 49.43
C TYR A 430 -10.24 -34.99 50.52
N LEU A 431 -9.00 -34.57 50.84
CA LEU A 431 -8.21 -35.17 51.92
C LEU A 431 -8.77 -34.85 53.31
N ILE A 432 -9.29 -33.64 53.54
CA ILE A 432 -9.99 -33.28 54.79
C ILE A 432 -11.28 -34.10 54.94
N HIS A 433 -12.03 -34.32 53.84
CA HIS A 433 -13.23 -35.15 53.87
C HIS A 433 -12.96 -36.64 54.15
N LEU A 434 -11.77 -37.15 53.78
CA LEU A 434 -11.34 -38.51 54.08
C LEU A 434 -10.89 -38.70 55.53
N GLN A 435 -10.38 -37.65 56.20
CA GLN A 435 -9.99 -37.72 57.62
C GLN A 435 -11.20 -37.60 58.57
N LEU A 436 -12.29 -36.96 58.14
CA LEU A 436 -13.53 -36.84 58.93
C LEU A 436 -14.45 -38.08 58.86
N LYS A 437 -14.11 -39.07 58.02
CA LYS A 437 -14.88 -40.31 57.84
C LYS A 437 -14.21 -41.55 58.44
N ARG A 438 -13.19 -41.36 59.28
CA ARG A 438 -12.46 -42.43 59.95
C ARG A 438 -12.64 -42.40 61.45
#